data_AF-A0A354WAC7-F1
#
_entry.id   AF-A0A354WAC7-F1
#
_cell.length_a   1.000
_cell.length_b   1.000
_cell.length_c   1.000
_cell.angle_alpha   90.00
_cell.angle_beta   90.00
_cell.angle_gamma   90.00
#
_symmetry.space_group_name_H-M   'P 1'
#
loop_
_entity.id
_entity.type
_entity.pdbx_description
1 polymer ?
#
loop_
_entity_poly.entity_id
_entity_poly.type
_entity_poly.pdbx_seq_one_letter_code
_entity_poly.pdbx_strand_id
1 'polypeptide(L)'
;NQIKKNLQDGLTVIADSTPDIGSPQDNGGNVFVDNGKYDVQNASKFTLISVGNQINPTRTLGSIEFTANQTPTPGPSPSPTPTPPTTPTPTPVPGGAKFNDIGGYWARTFIERLADMGIISGFPDGSFKPDATLTRAQHAAMLMKAFALTPIREGIVFTDVAADFWGKEAIDKANRAGFLSGYPDKTFRPNQNLTRSQAIVSLINGLKLTGGTSNTLGVYTDRAQIPAFATNAVITATELNIVVNYPKKEVFNPLKDVTRGEIAAIFYQTLVAVNRAQAVDSPYIV
;
A
#
# COMPACT_ATOMS: atom_id res chain seq x y z
N ASN A 1 -0.25 -19.78 10.60
CA ASN A 1 -1.02 -20.87 11.23
C ASN A 1 -1.93 -20.35 12.33
N GLN A 2 -3.08 -21.00 12.59
CA GLN A 2 -3.94 -20.66 13.73
C GLN A 2 -4.08 -21.88 14.65
N ILE A 3 -3.46 -21.80 15.82
CA ILE A 3 -3.47 -22.84 16.84
C ILE A 3 -4.00 -22.18 18.12
N LYS A 4 -5.24 -22.50 18.46
CA LYS A 4 -5.99 -21.83 19.53
C LYS A 4 -6.72 -22.86 20.37
N LYS A 5 -6.81 -22.64 21.68
CA LYS A 5 -7.64 -23.46 22.59
C LYS A 5 -7.32 -24.96 22.57
N ASN A 6 -6.09 -25.32 22.24
CA ASN A 6 -5.67 -26.72 22.33
C ASN A 6 -5.54 -27.16 23.80
N LEU A 7 -5.77 -28.46 24.05
CA LEU A 7 -5.53 -29.08 25.36
C LEU A 7 -4.03 -29.20 25.68
N GLN A 8 -3.20 -29.18 24.64
CA GLN A 8 -1.73 -29.14 24.74
C GLN A 8 -1.21 -27.76 24.33
N ASP A 9 0.10 -27.56 24.46
CA ASP A 9 0.76 -26.31 24.11
C ASP A 9 0.59 -25.96 22.62
N GLY A 10 0.66 -24.66 22.30
CA GLY A 10 0.46 -24.17 20.94
C GLY A 10 1.62 -24.54 20.01
N LEU A 11 2.85 -24.23 20.44
CA LEU A 11 4.09 -24.61 19.77
C LEU A 11 5.12 -25.04 20.82
N THR A 12 5.69 -26.24 20.66
CA THR A 12 6.80 -26.72 21.50
C THR A 12 8.05 -26.93 20.64
N VAL A 13 9.14 -26.28 21.02
CA VAL A 13 10.44 -26.35 20.35
C VAL A 13 11.44 -27.08 21.23
N ILE A 14 12.08 -28.12 20.72
CA ILE A 14 12.93 -29.03 21.50
C ILE A 14 14.31 -29.22 20.87
N ALA A 15 15.29 -29.62 21.70
CA ALA A 15 16.65 -29.98 21.29
C ALA A 15 17.34 -28.89 20.45
N ASP A 16 17.69 -29.19 19.21
CA ASP A 16 18.39 -28.28 18.28
C ASP A 16 17.44 -27.65 17.23
N SER A 17 16.12 -27.69 17.48
CA SER A 17 15.13 -27.17 16.54
C SER A 17 15.12 -25.64 16.51
N THR A 18 15.10 -25.06 15.30
CA THR A 18 15.08 -23.61 15.05
C THR A 18 13.93 -23.26 14.10
N PRO A 19 12.66 -23.40 14.54
CA PRO A 19 11.52 -23.14 13.68
C PRO A 19 11.45 -21.66 13.32
N ASP A 20 11.18 -21.39 12.05
CA ASP A 20 10.89 -20.05 11.58
C ASP A 20 9.50 -19.63 12.08
N ILE A 21 9.51 -18.75 13.09
CA ILE A 21 8.31 -18.08 13.59
C ILE A 21 8.42 -16.58 13.31
N GLY A 22 8.96 -16.21 12.16
CA GLY A 22 9.03 -14.85 11.68
C GLY A 22 10.37 -14.17 11.98
N SER A 23 10.80 -13.37 11.02
CA SER A 23 11.95 -12.50 11.09
C SER A 23 11.53 -11.02 10.99
N PRO A 24 12.40 -10.06 11.33
CA PRO A 24 12.09 -8.65 11.20
C PRO A 24 11.67 -8.22 9.79
N GLN A 25 12.09 -8.94 8.74
CA GLN A 25 11.77 -8.66 7.33
C GLN A 25 10.66 -9.56 6.76
N ASP A 26 10.29 -10.63 7.47
CA ASP A 26 9.28 -11.61 7.05
C ASP A 26 8.49 -12.09 8.27
N ASN A 27 7.31 -11.49 8.49
CA ASN A 27 6.50 -11.76 9.68
C ASN A 27 5.94 -13.18 9.67
N GLY A 28 6.02 -13.88 10.80
CA GLY A 28 5.54 -15.25 10.92
C GLY A 28 4.01 -15.37 10.79
N GLY A 29 3.25 -14.35 11.22
CA GLY A 29 1.80 -14.28 11.01
C GLY A 29 1.00 -15.41 11.67
N ASN A 30 1.58 -16.09 12.67
CA ASN A 30 0.93 -17.19 13.37
C ASN A 30 0.11 -16.68 14.55
N VAL A 31 -0.89 -17.47 14.96
CA VAL A 31 -1.68 -17.22 16.15
C VAL A 31 -1.58 -18.43 17.06
N PHE A 32 -0.98 -18.24 18.23
CA PHE A 32 -0.89 -19.20 19.31
C PHE A 32 -1.51 -18.55 20.54
N VAL A 33 -2.80 -18.80 20.78
CA VAL A 33 -3.55 -18.11 21.85
C VAL A 33 -4.45 -19.10 22.58
N ASP A 34 -4.46 -18.99 23.91
CA ASP A 34 -5.28 -19.78 24.83
C ASP A 34 -5.06 -21.29 24.72
N ASN A 35 -3.86 -21.74 24.34
CA ASN A 35 -3.51 -23.16 24.30
C ASN A 35 -3.17 -23.69 25.71
N GLY A 36 -2.96 -25.00 25.84
CA GLY A 36 -2.88 -25.76 27.09
C GLY A 36 -2.13 -25.07 28.23
N LYS A 37 -0.85 -25.37 28.43
CA LYS A 37 -0.06 -24.72 29.48
C LYS A 37 0.64 -23.48 28.93
N TYR A 38 1.17 -23.56 27.72
CA TYR A 38 1.87 -22.48 27.04
C TYR A 38 1.35 -22.27 25.61
N ASP A 39 1.31 -21.01 25.19
CA ASP A 39 1.10 -20.66 23.79
C ASP A 39 2.34 -20.99 22.96
N VAL A 40 3.53 -20.70 23.49
CA VAL A 40 4.81 -21.13 22.92
C VAL A 40 5.76 -21.57 24.04
N GLN A 41 6.27 -22.80 23.92
CA GLN A 41 7.30 -23.36 24.79
C GLN A 41 8.60 -23.58 23.99
N ASN A 42 9.65 -22.88 24.37
CA ASN A 42 11.01 -23.11 23.90
C ASN A 42 11.81 -23.92 24.93
N ALA A 43 11.94 -25.22 24.69
CA ALA A 43 12.81 -26.12 25.44
C ALA A 43 14.14 -26.41 24.70
N SER A 44 14.46 -25.64 23.65
CA SER A 44 15.75 -25.70 22.96
C SER A 44 16.81 -24.88 23.69
N LYS A 45 18.07 -25.03 23.27
CA LYS A 45 19.20 -24.21 23.75
C LYS A 45 19.33 -22.84 23.05
N PHE A 46 18.51 -22.57 22.03
CA PHE A 46 18.58 -21.36 21.21
C PHE A 46 17.48 -20.36 21.58
N THR A 47 17.74 -19.06 21.47
CA THR A 47 16.71 -18.04 21.60
C THR A 47 15.82 -18.03 20.36
N LEU A 48 14.49 -18.11 20.55
CA LEU A 48 13.54 -17.93 19.47
C LEU A 48 13.25 -16.45 19.27
N ILE A 49 13.36 -15.97 18.03
CA ILE A 49 12.92 -14.63 17.66
C ILE A 49 11.51 -14.76 17.09
N SER A 50 10.55 -14.08 17.71
CA SER A 50 9.16 -14.07 17.25
C SER A 50 8.82 -12.69 16.70
N VAL A 51 8.49 -12.64 15.41
CA VAL A 51 8.09 -11.39 14.74
C VAL A 51 6.74 -11.57 14.07
N GLY A 52 5.79 -10.68 14.40
CA GLY A 52 4.50 -10.62 13.74
C GLY A 52 3.54 -11.78 14.05
N ASN A 53 3.74 -12.49 15.17
CA ASN A 53 2.81 -13.51 15.66
C ASN A 53 1.95 -12.99 16.81
N GLN A 54 0.74 -13.52 16.93
CA GLN A 54 -0.16 -13.29 18.05
C GLN A 54 0.08 -14.38 19.09
N ILE A 55 0.85 -14.05 20.13
CA ILE A 55 1.22 -14.92 21.24
C ILE A 55 0.96 -14.14 22.53
N ASN A 56 0.42 -14.77 23.56
CA ASN A 56 0.36 -14.14 24.88
C ASN A 56 1.74 -14.26 25.57
N PRO A 57 2.48 -13.14 25.81
CA PRO A 57 3.83 -13.20 26.39
C PRO A 57 3.86 -13.75 27.81
N THR A 58 2.74 -13.71 28.53
CA THR A 58 2.62 -14.27 29.88
C THR A 58 2.39 -15.78 29.89
N ARG A 59 2.14 -16.36 28.72
CA ARG A 59 1.91 -17.80 28.51
C ARG A 59 3.00 -18.41 27.66
N THR A 60 4.23 -17.92 27.77
CA THR A 60 5.40 -18.53 27.12
C THR A 60 6.38 -19.09 28.13
N LEU A 61 7.19 -20.07 27.70
CA LEU A 61 8.25 -20.67 28.50
C LEU A 61 9.55 -20.78 27.69
N GLY A 62 10.68 -20.44 28.31
CA GLY A 62 12.01 -20.49 27.67
C GLY A 62 12.43 -19.18 27.00
N SER A 63 13.63 -19.17 26.41
CA SER A 63 14.23 -17.96 25.81
C SER A 63 13.52 -17.57 24.52
N ILE A 64 12.65 -16.57 24.58
CA ILE A 64 11.89 -16.06 23.44
C ILE A 64 11.99 -14.53 23.43
N GLU A 65 12.45 -13.98 22.32
CA GLU A 65 12.49 -12.54 22.08
C GLU A 65 11.35 -12.13 21.15
N PHE A 66 10.53 -11.19 21.61
CA PHE A 66 9.48 -10.58 20.80
C PHE A 66 10.02 -9.32 20.15
N THR A 67 10.23 -9.38 18.83
CA THR A 67 10.74 -8.24 18.06
C THR A 67 9.63 -7.62 17.24
N ALA A 68 9.57 -6.29 17.23
CA ALA A 68 8.71 -5.55 16.32
C ALA A 68 9.22 -5.69 14.88
N ASN A 69 8.30 -5.85 13.93
CA ASN A 69 8.59 -5.86 12.49
C ASN A 69 9.50 -4.66 12.13
N GLN A 70 10.72 -4.94 11.67
CA GLN A 70 11.59 -3.92 11.12
C GLN A 70 11.31 -3.88 9.62
N THR A 71 10.52 -2.90 9.18
CA THR A 71 10.46 -2.58 7.74
C THR A 71 11.87 -2.59 7.18
N PRO A 72 12.14 -3.35 6.10
CA PRO A 72 13.50 -3.65 5.69
C PRO A 72 14.30 -2.36 5.58
N THR A 73 15.40 -2.30 6.33
CA THR A 73 16.48 -1.36 6.06
C THR A 73 16.82 -1.52 4.58
N PRO A 74 16.68 -0.48 3.74
CA PRO A 74 17.19 -0.54 2.39
C PRO A 74 18.67 -0.90 2.51
N GLY A 75 19.13 -1.87 1.71
CA GLY A 75 20.56 -2.08 1.50
C GLY A 75 21.24 -0.75 1.15
N PRO A 76 22.57 -0.63 1.33
CA PRO A 76 23.27 0.63 1.10
C PRO A 76 22.81 1.22 -0.22
N SER A 77 22.29 2.44 -0.15
CA SER A 77 21.92 3.24 -1.31
C SER A 77 23.06 3.13 -2.31
N PRO A 78 22.81 2.82 -3.60
CA PRO A 78 23.80 3.17 -4.59
C PRO A 78 24.09 4.67 -4.39
N SER A 79 25.39 4.96 -4.29
CA SER A 79 26.00 6.30 -4.42
C SER A 79 25.24 7.11 -5.48
N PRO A 80 25.07 8.44 -5.33
CA PRO A 80 24.17 9.24 -6.16
C PRO A 80 24.44 8.98 -7.63
N THR A 81 23.53 8.22 -8.26
CA THR A 81 23.39 8.26 -9.71
C THR A 81 23.08 9.72 -10.04
N PRO A 82 23.83 10.36 -10.96
CA PRO A 82 23.58 11.73 -11.34
C PRO A 82 22.10 11.88 -11.67
N THR A 83 21.50 12.93 -11.12
CA THR A 83 20.10 13.32 -11.35
C THR A 83 19.77 13.07 -12.81
N PRO A 84 18.89 12.10 -13.15
CA PRO A 84 18.42 11.96 -14.50
C PRO A 84 17.81 13.31 -14.91
N PRO A 85 18.05 13.79 -16.14
CA PRO A 85 17.45 15.02 -16.62
C PRO A 85 15.96 14.95 -16.35
N THR A 86 15.41 16.01 -15.76
CA THR A 86 14.01 16.17 -15.38
C THR A 86 13.09 15.42 -16.34
N THR A 87 12.54 14.27 -15.92
CA THR A 87 11.40 13.68 -16.61
C THR A 87 10.37 14.81 -16.71
N PRO A 88 9.95 15.23 -17.91
CA PRO A 88 9.12 16.40 -18.06
C PRO A 88 7.86 16.19 -17.24
N THR A 89 7.67 17.05 -16.23
CA THR A 89 6.46 17.11 -15.43
C THR A 89 5.29 17.24 -16.39
N PRO A 90 4.27 16.36 -16.32
CA PRO A 90 3.13 16.42 -17.22
C PRO A 90 2.48 17.81 -17.10
N THR A 91 2.54 18.58 -18.17
CA THR A 91 1.94 19.92 -18.22
C THR A 91 0.43 19.74 -18.40
N PRO A 92 -0.42 20.40 -17.60
CA PRO A 92 -1.87 20.32 -17.81
C PRO A 92 -2.21 20.95 -19.16
N VAL A 93 -2.67 20.13 -20.11
CA VAL A 93 -3.36 20.58 -21.31
C VAL A 93 -4.86 20.66 -20.96
N PRO A 94 -5.47 21.86 -20.90
CA PRO A 94 -6.90 21.98 -20.64
C PRO A 94 -7.68 21.56 -21.89
N GLY A 95 -8.60 20.61 -21.74
CA GLY A 95 -9.63 20.29 -22.73
C GLY A 95 -9.53 18.88 -23.32
N GLY A 96 -10.47 18.00 -22.94
CA GLY A 96 -10.87 16.78 -23.65
C GLY A 96 -9.74 15.98 -24.29
N ALA A 97 -8.64 15.76 -23.57
CA ALA A 97 -7.44 15.17 -24.13
C ALA A 97 -7.69 13.69 -24.46
N LYS A 98 -7.97 13.40 -25.74
CA LYS A 98 -7.88 12.05 -26.28
C LYS A 98 -6.39 11.67 -26.34
N PHE A 99 -5.93 10.92 -25.34
CA PHE A 99 -4.58 10.40 -25.32
C PHE A 99 -4.37 9.41 -26.47
N ASN A 100 -3.24 9.50 -27.17
CA ASN A 100 -2.98 8.72 -28.38
C ASN A 100 -2.64 7.24 -28.10
N ASP A 101 -2.33 6.88 -26.86
CA ASP A 101 -1.80 5.58 -26.43
C ASP A 101 -2.76 4.79 -25.54
N ILE A 102 -4.03 5.21 -25.43
CA ILE A 102 -5.05 4.49 -24.65
C ILE A 102 -6.14 3.85 -25.52
N GLY A 103 -5.94 3.81 -26.85
CA GLY A 103 -6.82 3.13 -27.78
C GLY A 103 -6.89 1.63 -27.48
N GLY A 104 -8.06 1.14 -27.05
CA GLY A 104 -8.23 -0.27 -26.64
C GLY A 104 -7.64 -0.61 -25.27
N TYR A 105 -7.12 0.37 -24.53
CA TYR A 105 -6.58 0.14 -23.19
C TYR A 105 -7.71 -0.12 -22.19
N TRP A 106 -7.54 -1.12 -21.32
CA TRP A 106 -8.60 -1.58 -20.40
C TRP A 106 -9.09 -0.49 -19.43
N ALA A 107 -8.21 0.44 -19.03
CA ALA A 107 -8.54 1.53 -18.12
C ALA A 107 -8.97 2.83 -18.83
N ARG A 108 -9.16 2.80 -20.16
CA ARG A 108 -9.42 3.99 -20.98
C ARG A 108 -10.52 4.88 -20.40
N THR A 109 -11.67 4.30 -20.07
CA THR A 109 -12.81 5.07 -19.55
C THR A 109 -12.46 5.81 -18.26
N PHE A 110 -11.74 5.16 -17.33
CA PHE A 110 -11.29 5.79 -16.09
C PHE A 110 -10.34 6.95 -16.35
N ILE A 111 -9.39 6.76 -17.28
CA ILE A 111 -8.40 7.75 -17.67
C ILE A 111 -9.09 8.98 -18.29
N GLU A 112 -9.96 8.78 -19.28
CA GLU A 112 -10.69 9.88 -19.94
C GLU A 112 -11.52 10.68 -18.92
N ARG A 113 -12.25 10.00 -18.04
CA ARG A 113 -13.09 10.67 -17.02
C ARG A 113 -12.26 11.47 -16.01
N LEU A 114 -11.14 10.93 -15.54
CA LEU A 114 -10.26 11.68 -14.62
C LEU A 114 -9.57 12.86 -15.32
N ALA A 115 -9.29 12.76 -16.61
CA ALA A 115 -8.75 13.85 -17.40
C ALA A 115 -9.80 14.96 -17.60
N ASP A 116 -11.05 14.61 -17.87
CA ASP A 116 -12.18 15.55 -17.94
C ASP A 116 -12.40 16.29 -16.61
N MET A 117 -12.13 15.61 -15.49
CA MET A 117 -12.16 16.21 -14.14
C MET A 117 -10.90 17.05 -13.81
N GLY A 118 -9.90 17.10 -14.70
CA GLY A 118 -8.64 17.82 -14.47
C GLY A 118 -7.71 17.18 -13.43
N ILE A 119 -8.01 15.96 -12.97
CA ILE A 119 -7.26 15.26 -11.92
C ILE A 119 -5.95 14.70 -12.48
N ILE A 120 -5.99 14.17 -13.69
CA ILE A 120 -4.81 13.65 -14.39
C ILE A 120 -4.54 14.41 -15.68
N SER A 121 -3.29 14.37 -16.12
CA SER A 121 -2.84 14.93 -17.38
C SER A 121 -1.85 13.98 -18.07
N GLY A 122 -1.77 14.11 -19.39
CA GLY A 122 -0.78 13.43 -20.22
C GLY A 122 0.49 14.24 -20.39
N PHE A 123 1.29 13.83 -21.36
CA PHE A 123 2.55 14.43 -21.73
C PHE A 123 2.39 15.34 -22.95
N PRO A 124 3.38 16.24 -23.22
CA PRO A 124 3.34 17.13 -24.37
C PRO A 124 3.27 16.41 -25.74
N ASP A 125 3.69 15.15 -25.80
CA ASP A 125 3.61 14.27 -26.98
C ASP A 125 2.19 13.70 -27.23
N GLY A 126 1.20 14.08 -26.42
CA GLY A 126 -0.18 13.62 -26.51
C GLY A 126 -0.44 12.24 -25.90
N SER A 127 0.57 11.63 -25.27
CA SER A 127 0.44 10.32 -24.60
C SER A 127 0.02 10.46 -23.13
N PHE A 128 -0.61 9.41 -22.59
CA PHE A 128 -0.86 9.27 -21.17
C PHE A 128 0.20 8.43 -20.46
N LYS A 129 0.83 7.48 -21.17
CA LYS A 129 1.76 6.45 -20.68
C LYS A 129 1.13 5.58 -19.58
N PRO A 130 0.05 4.84 -19.87
CA PRO A 130 -0.71 4.12 -18.85
C PRO A 130 0.10 3.04 -18.13
N ASP A 131 1.10 2.44 -18.78
CA ASP A 131 1.92 1.37 -18.19
C ASP A 131 3.14 1.89 -17.42
N ALA A 132 3.43 3.20 -17.47
CA ALA A 132 4.50 3.78 -16.68
C ALA A 132 4.13 3.79 -15.19
N THR A 133 5.12 3.52 -14.33
CA THR A 133 4.95 3.55 -12.87
C THR A 133 4.75 4.98 -12.35
N LEU A 134 4.10 5.09 -11.19
CA LEU A 134 3.81 6.37 -10.55
C LEU A 134 4.69 6.58 -9.31
N THR A 135 5.30 7.75 -9.20
CA THR A 135 6.07 8.12 -8.00
C THR A 135 5.17 8.61 -6.86
N ARG A 136 5.71 8.58 -5.64
CA ARG A 136 5.08 9.14 -4.44
C ARG A 136 4.69 10.61 -4.58
N ALA A 137 5.54 11.43 -5.21
CA ALA A 137 5.23 12.83 -5.46
C ALA A 137 4.08 13.01 -6.46
N GLN A 138 4.04 12.20 -7.52
CA GLN A 138 2.96 12.24 -8.51
C GLN A 138 1.62 11.80 -7.90
N HIS A 139 1.64 10.77 -7.05
CA HIS A 139 0.45 10.38 -6.28
C HIS A 139 -0.04 11.49 -5.37
N ALA A 140 0.85 12.18 -4.64
CA ALA A 140 0.49 13.33 -3.81
C ALA A 140 -0.18 14.45 -4.62
N ALA A 141 0.34 14.75 -5.82
CA ALA A 141 -0.25 15.73 -6.72
C ALA A 141 -1.65 15.30 -7.21
N MET A 142 -1.85 14.02 -7.52
CA MET A 142 -3.17 13.48 -7.87
C MET A 142 -4.15 13.60 -6.70
N LEU A 143 -3.72 13.26 -5.47
CA LEU A 143 -4.55 13.40 -4.27
C LEU A 143 -5.00 14.85 -4.05
N MET A 144 -4.08 15.81 -4.19
CA MET A 144 -4.38 17.24 -4.02
C MET A 144 -5.39 17.76 -5.04
N LYS A 145 -5.40 17.21 -6.25
CA LYS A 145 -6.39 17.54 -7.29
C LYS A 145 -7.72 16.83 -7.07
N ALA A 146 -7.70 15.59 -6.62
CA ALA A 146 -8.90 14.76 -6.51
C ALA A 146 -9.72 15.05 -5.24
N PHE A 147 -9.06 15.35 -4.11
CA PHE A 147 -9.69 15.39 -2.78
C PHE A 147 -9.40 16.69 -2.02
N ALA A 148 -10.34 17.06 -1.14
CA ALA A 148 -10.10 18.11 -0.16
C ALA A 148 -9.17 17.57 0.94
N LEU A 149 -7.91 18.01 0.94
CA LEU A 149 -6.89 17.55 1.87
C LEU A 149 -6.93 18.36 3.18
N THR A 150 -7.97 18.16 3.98
CA THR A 150 -8.13 18.83 5.28
C THR A 150 -7.08 18.32 6.28
N PRO A 151 -6.26 19.21 6.88
CA PRO A 151 -5.25 18.82 7.85
C PRO A 151 -5.84 18.13 9.08
N ILE A 152 -5.27 16.98 9.47
CA ILE A 152 -5.59 16.25 10.71
C ILE A 152 -4.39 16.14 11.65
N ARG A 153 -3.21 16.57 11.19
CA ARG A 153 -1.95 16.58 11.95
C ARG A 153 -1.05 17.71 11.46
N GLU A 154 -0.06 18.03 12.27
CA GLU A 154 1.04 18.90 11.87
C GLU A 154 1.88 18.25 10.77
N GLY A 155 2.43 19.10 9.90
CA GLY A 155 3.26 18.65 8.78
C GLY A 155 4.66 18.28 9.24
N ILE A 156 5.24 17.25 8.61
CA ILE A 156 6.66 16.93 8.76
C ILE A 156 7.44 17.71 7.70
N VAL A 157 8.51 18.39 8.12
CA VAL A 157 9.49 18.94 7.18
C VAL A 157 10.41 17.79 6.74
N PHE A 158 10.28 17.38 5.48
CA PHE A 158 11.06 16.28 4.92
C PHE A 158 12.44 16.75 4.47
N THR A 159 13.47 16.00 4.83
CA THR A 159 14.89 16.35 4.56
C THR A 159 15.28 16.17 3.10
N ASP A 160 14.54 15.36 2.34
CA ASP A 160 14.76 15.02 0.94
C ASP A 160 13.75 15.69 -0.02
N VAL A 161 13.02 16.69 0.46
CA VAL A 161 12.09 17.50 -0.35
C VAL A 161 12.51 18.96 -0.26
N ALA A 162 13.19 19.44 -1.30
CA ALA A 162 13.61 20.83 -1.41
C ALA A 162 12.41 21.80 -1.37
N ALA A 163 12.63 23.02 -0.91
CA ALA A 163 11.58 24.03 -0.77
C ALA A 163 10.94 24.42 -2.12
N ASP A 164 11.71 24.37 -3.20
CA ASP A 164 11.32 24.65 -4.58
C ASP A 164 10.92 23.39 -5.37
N PHE A 165 10.88 22.22 -4.72
CA PHE A 165 10.45 20.99 -5.37
C PHE A 165 8.99 21.12 -5.85
N TRP A 166 8.74 20.83 -7.12
CA TRP A 166 7.42 21.00 -7.76
C TRP A 166 6.26 20.32 -7.00
N GLY A 167 6.54 19.21 -6.31
CA GLY A 167 5.57 18.44 -5.54
C GLY A 167 5.45 18.84 -4.07
N LYS A 168 6.22 19.85 -3.59
CA LYS A 168 6.34 20.19 -2.17
C LYS A 168 4.99 20.44 -1.52
N GLU A 169 4.17 21.31 -2.11
CA GLU A 169 2.84 21.65 -1.58
C GLU A 169 1.92 20.43 -1.51
N ALA A 170 1.91 19.62 -2.57
CA ALA A 170 1.08 18.42 -2.64
C ALA A 170 1.50 17.38 -1.58
N ILE A 171 2.82 17.19 -1.40
CA ILE A 171 3.40 16.31 -0.39
C ILE A 171 3.01 16.78 1.01
N ASP A 172 3.16 18.07 1.32
CA ASP A 172 2.83 18.63 2.62
C ASP A 172 1.34 18.46 2.95
N LYS A 173 0.45 18.79 2.00
CA LYS A 173 -0.99 18.65 2.18
C LYS A 173 -1.40 17.19 2.33
N ALA A 174 -0.90 16.29 1.48
CA ALA A 174 -1.19 14.86 1.58
C ALA A 174 -0.67 14.27 2.90
N ASN A 175 0.46 14.78 3.39
CA ASN A 175 0.99 14.40 4.69
C ASN A 175 0.07 14.84 5.82
N ARG A 176 -0.26 16.12 5.88
CA ARG A 176 -1.10 16.71 6.93
C ARG A 176 -2.51 16.13 6.96
N ALA A 177 -3.06 15.77 5.79
CA ALA A 177 -4.38 15.16 5.67
C ALA A 177 -4.40 13.64 5.96
N GLY A 178 -3.26 13.01 6.22
CA GLY A 178 -3.18 11.59 6.58
C GLY A 178 -3.23 10.62 5.40
N PHE A 179 -3.20 11.12 4.16
CA PHE A 179 -3.15 10.27 2.96
C PHE A 179 -1.77 9.64 2.75
N LEU A 180 -0.70 10.36 3.08
CA LEU A 180 0.67 9.87 2.92
C LEU A 180 1.50 10.13 4.16
N SER A 181 2.38 9.21 4.50
CA SER A 181 3.37 9.38 5.57
C SER A 181 4.77 9.33 4.99
N GLY A 182 5.71 10.04 5.61
CA GLY A 182 7.13 9.82 5.37
C GLY A 182 7.66 8.68 6.24
N TYR A 183 8.99 8.59 6.29
CA TYR A 183 9.71 7.56 7.00
C TYR A 183 10.26 8.10 8.34
N PRO A 184 10.64 7.22 9.28
CA PRO A 184 11.18 7.63 10.58
C PRO A 184 12.44 8.51 10.49
N ASP A 185 13.20 8.38 9.39
CA ASP A 185 14.40 9.17 9.07
C ASP A 185 14.10 10.60 8.59
N LYS A 186 12.83 11.04 8.66
CA LYS A 186 12.33 12.33 8.15
C LYS A 186 12.45 12.48 6.63
N THR A 187 12.55 11.40 5.87
CA THR A 187 12.44 11.43 4.40
C THR A 187 11.01 11.19 3.93
N PHE A 188 10.68 11.71 2.75
CA PHE A 188 9.44 11.40 2.04
C PHE A 188 9.66 10.42 0.88
N ARG A 189 10.83 10.42 0.26
CA ARG A 189 11.24 9.66 -0.92
C ARG A 189 10.37 9.98 -2.14
N PRO A 190 10.35 11.25 -2.62
CA PRO A 190 9.40 11.71 -3.62
C PRO A 190 9.48 10.99 -4.97
N ASN A 191 10.67 10.49 -5.33
CA ASN A 191 10.93 9.80 -6.60
C ASN A 191 10.75 8.27 -6.51
N GLN A 192 10.51 7.73 -5.32
CA GLN A 192 10.25 6.30 -5.16
C GLN A 192 8.86 5.97 -5.71
N ASN A 193 8.75 4.86 -6.45
CA ASN A 193 7.49 4.34 -6.95
C ASN A 193 6.58 3.89 -5.80
N LEU A 194 5.26 4.00 -6.03
CA LEU A 194 4.26 3.51 -5.10
C LEU A 194 3.87 2.08 -5.45
N THR A 195 3.74 1.20 -4.46
CA THR A 195 3.12 -0.12 -4.69
C THR A 195 1.60 -0.02 -4.72
N ARG A 196 0.93 -1.02 -5.32
CA ARG A 196 -0.54 -1.12 -5.34
C ARG A 196 -1.15 -1.08 -3.93
N SER A 197 -0.57 -1.83 -2.98
CA SER A 197 -1.03 -1.81 -1.59
C SER A 197 -0.87 -0.44 -0.93
N GLN A 198 0.24 0.26 -1.17
CA GLN A 198 0.46 1.60 -0.64
C GLN A 198 -0.53 2.63 -1.20
N ALA A 199 -0.89 2.54 -2.48
CA ALA A 199 -1.91 3.38 -3.10
C ALA A 199 -3.28 3.21 -2.44
N ILE A 200 -3.70 1.97 -2.22
CA ILE A 200 -4.96 1.65 -1.54
C ILE A 200 -4.95 2.16 -0.10
N VAL A 201 -3.89 1.86 0.68
CA VAL A 201 -3.74 2.36 2.05
C VAL A 201 -3.84 3.87 2.11
N SER A 202 -3.21 4.57 1.17
CA SER A 202 -3.23 6.03 1.09
C SER A 202 -4.65 6.58 0.95
N LEU A 203 -5.44 6.01 0.04
CA LEU A 203 -6.81 6.46 -0.23
C LEU A 203 -7.76 6.11 0.93
N ILE A 204 -7.71 4.86 1.41
CA ILE A 204 -8.60 4.40 2.49
C ILE A 204 -8.34 5.15 3.79
N ASN A 205 -7.08 5.32 4.18
CA ASN A 205 -6.74 6.02 5.42
C ASN A 205 -7.04 7.52 5.33
N GLY A 206 -6.68 8.16 4.21
CA GLY A 206 -6.90 9.59 4.02
C GLY A 206 -8.37 9.97 3.99
N LEU A 207 -9.22 9.10 3.42
CA LEU A 207 -10.67 9.29 3.39
C LEU A 207 -11.38 8.67 4.61
N LYS A 208 -10.64 8.03 5.52
CA LYS A 208 -11.17 7.32 6.70
C LYS A 208 -12.29 6.35 6.35
N LEU A 209 -12.17 5.66 5.22
CA LEU A 209 -13.15 4.69 4.78
C LEU A 209 -13.07 3.43 5.64
N THR A 210 -14.22 2.82 5.89
CA THR A 210 -14.35 1.60 6.69
C THR A 210 -15.35 0.66 6.05
N GLY A 211 -15.16 -0.64 6.22
CA GLY A 211 -16.09 -1.66 5.74
C GLY A 211 -15.41 -2.99 5.46
N GLY A 212 -16.24 -3.99 5.18
CA GLY A 212 -15.82 -5.34 4.80
C GLY A 212 -15.45 -6.23 5.98
N THR A 213 -15.14 -7.49 5.68
CA THR A 213 -14.69 -8.48 6.65
C THR A 213 -13.48 -9.24 6.10
N SER A 214 -12.78 -10.02 6.92
CA SER A 214 -11.64 -10.82 6.45
C SER A 214 -12.01 -11.80 5.32
N ASN A 215 -13.27 -12.23 5.24
CA ASN A 215 -13.76 -13.09 4.17
C ASN A 215 -13.74 -12.39 2.80
N THR A 216 -13.76 -11.06 2.75
CA THR A 216 -13.71 -10.27 1.52
C THR A 216 -12.42 -10.53 0.73
N LEU A 217 -11.29 -10.83 1.40
CA LEU A 217 -10.05 -11.21 0.71
C LEU A 217 -10.10 -12.59 0.04
N GLY A 218 -11.18 -13.34 0.25
CA GLY A 218 -11.43 -14.65 -0.35
C GLY A 218 -11.26 -14.67 -1.87
N VAL A 219 -11.56 -13.54 -2.53
CA VAL A 219 -11.50 -13.35 -3.98
C VAL A 219 -10.07 -13.35 -4.55
N TYR A 220 -9.06 -13.00 -3.74
CA TYR A 220 -7.68 -12.88 -4.23
C TYR A 220 -6.89 -14.18 -4.02
N THR A 221 -6.33 -14.69 -5.12
CA THR A 221 -5.45 -15.87 -5.15
C THR A 221 -4.10 -15.60 -4.50
N ASP A 222 -3.63 -14.35 -4.56
CA ASP A 222 -2.36 -13.86 -4.03
C ASP A 222 -2.53 -13.10 -2.70
N ARG A 223 -3.67 -13.27 -2.01
CA ARG A 223 -3.95 -12.60 -0.72
C ARG A 223 -2.88 -12.80 0.34
N ALA A 224 -2.13 -13.90 0.28
CA ALA A 224 -1.01 -14.18 1.18
C ALA A 224 0.15 -13.18 1.04
N GLN A 225 0.26 -12.49 -0.10
CA GLN A 225 1.27 -11.45 -0.33
C GLN A 225 0.82 -10.07 0.17
N ILE A 226 -0.44 -9.90 0.60
CA ILE A 226 -0.93 -8.61 1.10
C ILE A 226 -0.24 -8.31 2.44
N PRO A 227 0.54 -7.21 2.53
CA PRO A 227 1.19 -6.86 3.78
C PRO A 227 0.17 -6.60 4.88
N ALA A 228 0.48 -7.00 6.12
CA ALA A 228 -0.41 -6.82 7.27
C ALA A 228 -0.86 -5.36 7.46
N PHE A 229 0.01 -4.38 7.19
CA PHE A 229 -0.34 -2.96 7.29
C PHE A 229 -1.40 -2.51 6.26
N ALA A 230 -1.56 -3.26 5.18
CA ALA A 230 -2.51 -2.98 4.10
C ALA A 230 -3.79 -3.82 4.18
N THR A 231 -3.81 -4.90 4.97
CA THR A 231 -4.92 -5.87 5.02
C THR A 231 -6.28 -5.21 5.19
N ASN A 232 -6.45 -4.36 6.22
CA ASN A 232 -7.73 -3.69 6.47
C ASN A 232 -8.11 -2.73 5.34
N ALA A 233 -7.13 -2.00 4.79
CA ALA A 233 -7.38 -1.10 3.68
C ALA A 233 -7.80 -1.85 2.41
N VAL A 234 -7.18 -3.00 2.13
CA VAL A 234 -7.57 -3.83 0.97
C VAL A 234 -8.95 -4.44 1.19
N ILE A 235 -9.28 -4.91 2.41
CA ILE A 235 -10.64 -5.38 2.74
C ILE A 235 -11.67 -4.29 2.44
N THR A 236 -11.47 -3.10 3.00
CA THR A 236 -12.40 -1.98 2.80
C THR A 236 -12.46 -1.54 1.35
N ALA A 237 -11.32 -1.46 0.66
CA ALA A 237 -11.30 -1.11 -0.76
C ALA A 237 -12.04 -2.12 -1.63
N THR A 238 -11.93 -3.40 -1.31
CA THR A 238 -12.65 -4.47 -2.04
C THR A 238 -14.15 -4.37 -1.76
N GLU A 239 -14.55 -4.21 -0.51
CA GLU A 239 -15.96 -4.06 -0.13
C GLU A 239 -16.64 -2.87 -0.81
N LEU A 240 -15.88 -1.78 -1.00
CA LEU A 240 -16.35 -0.55 -1.61
C LEU A 240 -16.20 -0.53 -3.14
N ASN A 241 -15.84 -1.67 -3.77
CA ASN A 241 -15.60 -1.79 -5.22
C ASN A 241 -14.52 -0.81 -5.74
N ILE A 242 -13.57 -0.43 -4.89
CA ILE A 242 -12.45 0.47 -5.24
C ILE A 242 -11.35 -0.28 -5.99
N VAL A 243 -11.18 -1.58 -5.70
CA VAL A 243 -10.13 -2.38 -6.33
C VAL A 243 -10.50 -2.68 -7.77
N VAL A 244 -9.59 -2.36 -8.68
CA VAL A 244 -9.68 -2.73 -10.09
C VAL A 244 -8.45 -3.54 -10.49
N ASN A 245 -8.68 -4.75 -10.97
CA ASN A 245 -7.65 -5.75 -11.26
C ASN A 245 -7.74 -6.20 -12.72
N TYR A 246 -6.66 -5.95 -13.46
CA TYR A 246 -6.50 -6.39 -14.84
C TYR A 246 -5.22 -7.24 -14.97
N PRO A 247 -5.21 -8.31 -15.78
CA PRO A 247 -6.33 -8.84 -16.55
C PRO A 247 -7.23 -9.80 -15.76
N LYS A 248 -6.81 -10.25 -14.57
CA LYS A 248 -7.53 -11.22 -13.74
C LYS A 248 -8.01 -10.53 -12.46
N LYS A 249 -9.32 -10.53 -12.23
CA LYS A 249 -9.93 -9.88 -11.06
C LYS A 249 -9.44 -10.48 -9.73
N GLU A 250 -9.07 -11.76 -9.74
CA GLU A 250 -8.62 -12.54 -8.59
C GLU A 250 -7.13 -12.37 -8.26
N VAL A 251 -6.40 -11.48 -8.94
CA VAL A 251 -4.97 -11.24 -8.70
C VAL A 251 -4.73 -9.77 -8.34
N PHE A 252 -4.42 -9.50 -7.07
CA PHE A 252 -4.28 -8.14 -6.54
C PHE A 252 -2.90 -7.51 -6.81
N ASN A 253 -1.84 -8.31 -6.86
CA ASN A 253 -0.43 -7.91 -6.98
C ASN A 253 0.01 -6.85 -5.96
N PRO A 254 -0.10 -7.11 -4.64
CA PRO A 254 0.05 -6.09 -3.59
C PRO A 254 1.41 -5.37 -3.57
N LEU A 255 2.47 -6.07 -3.98
CA LEU A 255 3.86 -5.58 -3.93
C LEU A 255 4.34 -4.97 -5.26
N LYS A 256 3.55 -5.08 -6.33
CA LYS A 256 3.88 -4.49 -7.63
C LYS A 256 3.78 -2.97 -7.56
N ASP A 257 4.70 -2.27 -8.20
CA ASP A 257 4.58 -0.83 -8.47
C ASP A 257 3.31 -0.55 -9.28
N VAL A 258 2.51 0.40 -8.80
CA VAL A 258 1.27 0.80 -9.46
C VAL A 258 1.57 1.59 -10.72
N THR A 259 0.89 1.27 -11.81
CA THR A 259 1.00 2.02 -13.07
C THR A 259 0.03 3.20 -13.10
N ARG A 260 0.25 4.14 -14.01
CA ARG A 260 -0.64 5.30 -14.24
C ARG A 260 -2.06 4.89 -14.65
N GLY A 261 -2.21 3.81 -15.42
CA GLY A 261 -3.51 3.26 -15.79
C GLY A 261 -4.22 2.60 -14.62
N GLU A 262 -3.48 1.82 -13.82
CA GLU A 262 -4.01 1.17 -12.62
C GLU A 262 -4.48 2.19 -11.57
N ILE A 263 -3.64 3.20 -11.28
CA ILE A 263 -3.99 4.22 -10.29
C ILE A 263 -5.16 5.10 -10.77
N ALA A 264 -5.29 5.34 -12.07
CA ALA A 264 -6.45 6.04 -12.64
C ALA A 264 -7.75 5.28 -12.37
N ALA A 265 -7.76 3.96 -12.60
CA ALA A 265 -8.93 3.14 -12.29
C ALA A 265 -9.27 3.16 -10.78
N ILE A 266 -8.27 3.02 -9.92
CA ILE A 266 -8.43 3.04 -8.46
C ILE A 266 -8.95 4.41 -7.97
N PHE A 267 -8.38 5.53 -8.46
CA PHE A 267 -8.85 6.87 -8.09
C PHE A 267 -10.28 7.11 -8.53
N TYR A 268 -10.63 6.73 -9.76
CA TYR A 268 -11.98 6.92 -10.25
C TYR A 268 -12.98 6.12 -9.42
N GLN A 269 -12.70 4.85 -9.13
CA GLN A 269 -13.58 4.06 -8.25
C GLN A 269 -13.62 4.61 -6.82
N THR A 270 -12.53 5.19 -6.32
CA THR A 270 -12.56 5.89 -5.03
C THR A 270 -13.52 7.08 -5.07
N LEU A 271 -13.55 7.85 -6.16
CA LEU A 271 -14.52 8.94 -6.33
C LEU A 271 -15.95 8.43 -6.41
N VAL A 272 -16.20 7.29 -7.06
CA VAL A 272 -17.51 6.62 -7.07
C VAL A 272 -17.92 6.22 -5.64
N ALA A 273 -17.03 5.56 -4.89
CA ALA A 273 -17.29 5.11 -3.52
C ALA A 273 -17.62 6.25 -2.54
N VAL A 274 -17.11 7.46 -2.78
CA VAL A 274 -17.43 8.65 -1.98
C VAL A 274 -18.50 9.55 -2.61
N ASN A 275 -19.29 9.04 -3.57
CA ASN A 275 -20.38 9.74 -4.24
C ASN A 275 -19.96 11.05 -4.96
N ARG A 276 -18.75 11.06 -5.53
CA ARG A 276 -18.19 12.18 -6.29
C ARG A 276 -17.98 11.89 -7.78
N ALA A 277 -18.32 10.68 -8.23
CA ALA A 277 -18.31 10.30 -9.64
C ALA A 277 -19.43 9.29 -9.92
N GLN A 278 -19.85 9.18 -11.18
CA GLN A 278 -20.80 8.16 -11.62
C GLN A 278 -20.10 6.81 -11.81
N ALA A 279 -20.81 5.72 -11.48
CA ALA A 279 -20.31 4.38 -11.72
C ALA A 279 -19.95 4.16 -13.20
N VAL A 280 -18.89 3.38 -13.42
CA VAL A 280 -18.44 2.96 -14.75
C VAL A 280 -18.56 1.44 -14.81
N ASP A 281 -19.12 0.93 -15.90
CA ASP A 281 -19.16 -0.51 -16.16
C ASP A 281 -17.77 -0.99 -16.58
N SER A 282 -17.23 -1.97 -15.85
CA SER A 282 -15.94 -2.58 -16.11
C SER A 282 -15.89 -3.98 -15.50
N PRO A 283 -15.52 -5.01 -16.28
CA PRO A 283 -15.42 -6.38 -15.78
C PRO A 283 -14.24 -6.60 -14.83
N TYR A 284 -13.39 -5.58 -14.66
CA TYR A 284 -12.18 -5.60 -13.84
C TYR A 284 -12.38 -5.04 -12.43
N ILE A 285 -13.56 -4.48 -12.14
CA ILE A 285 -13.91 -4.05 -10.78
C ILE A 285 -14.13 -5.31 -9.95
N VAL A 286 -13.52 -5.36 -8.76
CA VAL A 286 -13.58 -6.50 -7.84
C VAL A 286 -14.64 -6.27 -6.78
#